data_AF-A0A0G1XBF3-F1
#
_entry.id   AF-A0A0G1XBF3-F1
#
_cell.length_a   1.000
_cell.length_b   1.000
_cell.length_c   1.000
_cell.angle_alpha   90.00
_cell.angle_beta   90.00
_cell.angle_gamma   90.00
#
_symmetry.space_group_name_H-M   'P 1'
#
loop_
_entity.id
_entity.type
_entity.pdbx_description
1 polymer ?
#
loop_
_entity_poly.entity_id
_entity_poly.type
_entity_poly.pdbx_seq_one_letter_code
_entity_poly.pdbx_strand_id
1 'polypeptide(L)'
;NTLQTGFDEFGYNYNARVFVGPADGVDRVLDNEVWGDPTYANDHLVMKWSKAWNDARFNGAPWTPDAWENNEWNGAVPGGSGEVWHYKIVWVGSDLEDSPYWRPGGYAIWGQFEVIMDQGISGGLHTWFAHANPTGYGAY
;
A
#
# COMPACT_ATOMS: atom_id res chain seq x y z
N ASN A 1 21.06 -17.09 -7.71
CA ASN A 1 19.67 -17.18 -7.24
C ASN A 1 19.66 -17.72 -5.83
N THR A 2 20.02 -16.89 -4.86
CA THR A 2 19.77 -17.18 -3.45
C THR A 2 18.31 -16.80 -3.19
N LEU A 3 17.46 -17.80 -2.98
CA LEU A 3 16.11 -17.60 -2.46
C LEU A 3 16.25 -16.84 -1.14
N GLN A 4 15.88 -15.55 -1.12
CA GLN A 4 15.82 -14.79 0.12
C GLN A 4 14.64 -15.34 0.93
N THR A 5 14.93 -16.21 1.89
CA THR A 5 13.92 -16.81 2.77
C THR A 5 13.71 -15.91 3.97
N GLY A 6 12.65 -15.09 3.95
CA GLY A 6 12.28 -14.24 5.09
C GLY A 6 12.25 -12.77 4.74
N PHE A 7 12.32 -11.94 5.79
CA PHE A 7 12.42 -10.50 5.68
C PHE A 7 13.84 -10.08 5.26
N ASP A 8 13.94 -9.10 4.37
CA ASP A 8 15.18 -8.38 4.09
C ASP A 8 15.45 -7.31 5.15
N GLU A 9 16.58 -6.62 5.05
CA GLU A 9 17.00 -5.55 5.96
C GLU A 9 16.04 -4.36 6.00
N PHE A 10 15.22 -4.20 4.96
CA PHE A 10 14.26 -3.11 4.83
C PHE A 10 12.89 -3.49 5.41
N GLY A 11 12.63 -4.78 5.63
CA GLY A 11 11.35 -5.29 6.13
C GLY A 11 10.46 -5.92 5.06
N TYR A 12 10.95 -6.16 3.85
CA TYR A 12 10.22 -6.88 2.80
C TYR A 12 10.41 -8.40 2.90
N ASN A 13 9.32 -9.15 2.78
CA ASN A 13 9.34 -10.58 2.52
C ASN A 13 8.52 -10.88 1.25
N TYR A 14 9.20 -10.92 0.10
CA TYR A 14 8.56 -11.11 -1.21
C TYR A 14 7.89 -12.48 -1.38
N ASN A 15 8.39 -13.51 -0.69
CA ASN A 15 7.78 -14.84 -0.71
C ASN A 15 6.42 -14.85 0.00
N ALA A 16 6.34 -14.19 1.15
CA ALA A 16 5.10 -14.01 1.91
C ALA A 16 4.24 -12.85 1.39
N ARG A 17 4.78 -12.00 0.50
CA ARG A 17 4.15 -10.78 -0.06
C ARG A 17 3.69 -9.82 1.04
N VAL A 18 4.61 -9.52 1.94
CA VAL A 18 4.38 -8.64 3.08
C VAL A 18 5.60 -7.75 3.33
N PHE A 19 5.33 -6.51 3.71
CA PHE A 19 6.29 -5.61 4.32
C PHE A 19 5.88 -5.42 5.79
N VAL A 20 6.84 -5.46 6.71
CA VAL A 20 6.64 -5.13 8.13
C VAL A 20 7.87 -4.39 8.63
N GLY A 21 7.72 -3.13 9.02
CA GLY A 21 8.82 -2.36 9.60
C GLY A 21 8.53 -0.87 9.70
N PRO A 22 9.54 -0.08 10.12
CA PRO A 22 9.51 1.38 10.02
C PRO A 22 9.33 1.82 8.57
N ALA A 23 8.64 2.95 8.35
CA ALA A 23 8.41 3.49 7.02
C ALA A 23 9.70 3.86 6.29
N ASP A 24 10.78 4.20 7.02
CA ASP A 24 12.15 4.36 6.51
C ASP A 24 12.53 3.23 5.52
N GLY A 25 12.22 1.97 5.84
CA GLY A 25 12.57 0.83 4.98
C GLY A 25 11.80 0.74 3.65
N VAL A 26 10.65 1.42 3.49
CA VAL A 26 9.74 1.15 2.36
C VAL A 26 10.30 1.60 1.01
N ASP A 27 11.17 2.60 0.97
CA ASP A 27 11.79 3.07 -0.27
C ASP A 27 13.14 2.39 -0.57
N ARG A 28 13.54 1.46 0.31
CA ARG A 28 14.80 0.71 0.30
C ARG A 28 16.03 1.58 0.51
N VAL A 29 15.89 2.66 1.27
CA VAL A 29 16.97 3.48 1.79
C VAL A 29 16.77 3.55 3.31
N LEU A 30 17.84 3.34 4.10
CA LEU A 30 17.76 3.47 5.56
C LEU A 30 18.51 4.74 5.96
N ASP A 31 17.85 5.89 5.86
CA ASP A 31 18.43 7.21 6.11
C ASP A 31 17.63 8.07 7.09
N ASN A 32 16.62 7.50 7.75
CA ASN A 32 15.64 8.16 8.63
C ASN A 32 14.69 9.09 7.86
N GLU A 33 14.45 8.80 6.60
CA GLU A 33 13.47 9.48 5.75
C GLU A 33 12.63 8.43 5.03
N VAL A 34 11.40 8.77 4.67
CA VAL A 34 10.61 7.98 3.72
C VAL A 34 10.33 8.86 2.51
N TRP A 35 10.87 8.48 1.36
CA TRP A 35 10.80 9.27 0.13
C TRP A 35 11.29 10.73 0.30
N GLY A 36 12.30 10.93 1.15
CA GLY A 36 12.88 12.24 1.44
C GLY A 36 12.13 13.05 2.52
N ASP A 37 11.16 12.45 3.21
CA ASP A 37 10.44 13.09 4.32
C ASP A 37 10.75 12.37 5.66
N PRO A 38 11.42 13.04 6.61
CA PRO A 38 11.70 12.47 7.93
C PRO A 38 10.45 12.37 8.82
N THR A 39 9.36 13.06 8.49
CA THR A 39 8.15 13.17 9.32
C THR A 39 7.57 11.81 9.69
N TYR A 40 7.61 10.87 8.75
CA TYR A 40 6.95 9.58 8.89
C TYR A 40 7.91 8.41 9.02
N ALA A 41 9.24 8.64 9.00
CA ALA A 41 10.24 7.58 8.96
C ALA A 41 10.13 6.56 10.12
N ASN A 42 9.72 7.03 11.29
CA ASN A 42 9.52 6.20 12.49
C ASN A 42 8.13 5.53 12.56
N ASP A 43 7.22 5.83 11.63
CA ASP A 43 5.92 5.20 11.61
C ASP A 43 6.06 3.72 11.25
N HIS A 44 5.22 2.88 11.82
CA HIS A 44 5.25 1.46 11.52
C HIS A 44 4.25 1.14 10.41
N LEU A 45 4.74 0.54 9.33
CA LEU A 45 3.96 0.18 8.17
C LEU A 45 3.86 -1.34 8.04
N VAL A 46 2.65 -1.83 7.81
CA VAL A 46 2.39 -3.19 7.34
C VAL A 46 1.75 -3.11 5.97
N MET A 47 2.45 -3.59 4.94
CA MET A 47 1.86 -3.75 3.61
C MET A 47 1.67 -5.21 3.30
N LYS A 48 0.59 -5.57 2.60
CA LYS A 48 0.48 -6.88 1.94
C LYS A 48 0.02 -6.67 0.52
N TRP A 49 0.40 -7.59 -0.35
CA TRP A 49 0.04 -7.50 -1.75
C TRP A 49 -0.29 -8.86 -2.35
N SER A 50 -1.04 -8.82 -3.44
CA SER A 50 -1.45 -10.00 -4.17
C SER A 50 -0.28 -10.63 -4.95
N LYS A 51 -0.45 -11.87 -5.41
CA LYS A 51 0.53 -12.48 -6.31
C LYS A 51 0.67 -11.69 -7.61
N ALA A 52 -0.44 -11.22 -8.19
CA ALA A 52 -0.41 -10.42 -9.42
C ALA A 52 0.32 -9.09 -9.22
N TRP A 53 0.14 -8.43 -8.07
CA TRP A 53 0.93 -7.25 -7.71
C TRP A 53 2.43 -7.58 -7.66
N ASN A 54 2.79 -8.67 -6.98
CA ASN A 54 4.18 -9.09 -6.86
C ASN A 54 4.82 -9.38 -8.22
N ASP A 55 4.12 -10.14 -9.06
CA ASP A 55 4.59 -10.52 -10.38
C ASP A 55 4.80 -9.29 -11.26
N ALA A 56 3.88 -8.31 -11.22
CA ALA A 56 3.99 -7.10 -12.01
C ALA A 56 5.03 -6.11 -11.47
N ARG A 57 4.90 -5.71 -10.19
CA ARG A 57 5.73 -4.67 -9.58
C ARG A 57 7.20 -5.05 -9.45
N PHE A 58 7.49 -6.33 -9.19
CA PHE A 58 8.83 -6.79 -8.85
C PHE A 58 9.40 -7.80 -9.86
N ASN A 59 8.58 -8.42 -10.71
CA ASN A 59 9.04 -9.45 -11.65
C ASN A 59 8.72 -9.14 -13.12
N GLY A 60 8.17 -7.95 -13.41
CA GLY A 60 7.97 -7.45 -14.78
C GLY A 60 6.84 -8.12 -15.56
N ALA A 61 5.95 -8.87 -14.89
CA ALA A 61 4.72 -9.34 -15.53
C ALA A 61 3.77 -8.17 -15.85
N PRO A 62 2.83 -8.32 -16.79
CA PRO A 62 1.76 -7.36 -16.98
C PRO A 62 0.89 -7.24 -15.73
N TRP A 63 0.38 -6.03 -15.46
CA TRP A 63 -0.66 -5.82 -14.45
C TRP A 63 -1.97 -6.50 -14.87
N THR A 64 -2.71 -6.99 -13.88
CA THR A 64 -4.01 -7.63 -14.07
C THR A 64 -4.99 -7.17 -12.98
N PRO A 65 -6.30 -7.39 -13.15
CA PRO A 65 -7.32 -7.08 -12.13
C PRO A 65 -7.13 -7.80 -10.79
N ASP A 66 -6.31 -8.85 -10.75
CA ASP A 66 -5.97 -9.56 -9.51
C ASP A 66 -4.91 -8.81 -8.68
N ALA A 67 -4.32 -7.74 -9.22
CA ALA A 67 -3.32 -6.94 -8.55
C ALA A 67 -3.95 -5.99 -7.52
N TRP A 68 -3.55 -6.15 -6.27
CA TRP A 68 -3.95 -5.29 -5.17
C TRP A 68 -2.84 -5.18 -4.13
N GLU A 69 -2.85 -4.09 -3.38
CA GLU A 69 -2.10 -3.95 -2.13
C GLU A 69 -2.96 -3.32 -1.03
N ASN A 70 -2.55 -3.53 0.22
CA ASN A 70 -3.12 -2.89 1.40
C ASN A 70 -1.98 -2.26 2.21
N ASN A 71 -2.20 -1.05 2.73
CA ASN A 71 -1.23 -0.36 3.57
C ASN A 71 -1.90 -0.04 4.91
N GLU A 72 -1.34 -0.59 5.98
CA GLU A 72 -1.72 -0.28 7.36
C GLU A 72 -0.59 0.56 7.96
N TRP A 73 -0.77 1.88 7.94
CA TRP A 73 0.19 2.86 8.41
C TRP A 73 -0.10 3.24 9.85
N ASN A 74 0.89 3.16 10.74
CA ASN A 74 0.72 3.44 12.16
C ASN A 74 1.87 4.28 12.73
N GLY A 75 1.67 5.60 12.78
CA GLY A 75 2.50 6.56 13.48
C GLY A 75 2.13 6.76 14.94
N ALA A 76 1.11 6.09 15.48
CA ALA A 76 0.78 6.09 16.91
C ALA A 76 1.73 5.19 17.73
N VAL A 77 3.03 5.35 17.50
CA VAL A 77 4.14 4.65 18.14
C VAL A 77 5.09 5.68 18.77
N PRO A 78 5.93 5.28 19.76
CA PRO A 78 6.91 6.20 20.32
C PRO A 78 7.82 6.79 19.24
N GLY A 79 7.77 8.12 19.05
CA GLY A 79 8.58 8.84 18.06
C GLY A 79 8.02 8.87 16.63
N GLY A 80 6.82 8.33 16.40
CA GLY A 80 6.11 8.44 15.12
C GLY A 80 5.35 9.75 14.96
N SER A 81 4.72 9.92 13.80
CA SER A 81 3.92 11.09 13.39
C SER A 81 2.65 11.30 14.23
N GLY A 82 2.17 10.25 14.89
CA GLY A 82 0.87 10.21 15.56
C GLY A 82 -0.32 9.95 14.63
N GLU A 83 -0.09 9.80 13.32
CA GLU A 83 -1.15 9.52 12.34
C GLU A 83 -1.35 8.02 12.13
N VAL A 84 -2.56 7.61 11.77
CA VAL A 84 -2.89 6.22 11.42
C VAL A 84 -3.67 6.23 10.13
N TRP A 85 -3.27 5.43 9.13
CA TRP A 85 -3.95 5.37 7.84
C TRP A 85 -4.15 3.94 7.36
N HIS A 86 -5.27 3.72 6.68
CA HIS A 86 -5.67 2.43 6.11
C HIS A 86 -6.02 2.60 4.64
N TYR A 87 -5.19 2.02 3.77
CA TYR A 87 -5.40 2.05 2.33
C TYR A 87 -5.68 0.67 1.77
N LYS A 88 -6.59 0.62 0.81
CA LYS A 88 -6.75 -0.52 -0.09
C LYS A 88 -6.69 -0.04 -1.53
N ILE A 89 -5.82 -0.65 -2.31
CA ILE A 89 -5.50 -0.21 -3.66
C ILE A 89 -5.64 -1.39 -4.61
N VAL A 90 -6.27 -1.19 -5.76
CA VAL A 90 -6.46 -2.21 -6.79
C VAL A 90 -6.04 -1.67 -8.15
N TRP A 91 -5.58 -2.55 -9.03
CA TRP A 91 -5.35 -2.20 -10.42
C TRP A 91 -6.69 -2.15 -11.17
N VAL A 92 -6.87 -1.10 -11.96
CA VAL A 92 -8.04 -0.90 -12.82
C VAL A 92 -7.65 -0.69 -14.29
N GLY A 93 -6.37 -0.48 -14.60
CA GLY A 93 -5.91 -0.19 -15.95
C GLY A 93 -5.96 1.30 -16.29
N SER A 94 -5.39 1.66 -17.46
CA SER A 94 -5.16 3.05 -17.87
C SER A 94 -6.44 3.85 -18.12
N ASP A 95 -7.56 3.17 -18.32
CA ASP A 95 -8.87 3.79 -18.54
C ASP A 95 -9.49 4.30 -17.23
N LEU A 96 -8.90 3.96 -16.07
CA LEU A 96 -9.27 4.45 -14.74
C LEU A 96 -10.78 4.37 -14.49
N GLU A 97 -11.49 5.49 -14.34
CA GLU A 97 -12.93 5.57 -14.09
C GLU A 97 -13.78 4.90 -15.17
N ASP A 98 -13.28 4.81 -16.41
CA ASP A 98 -13.96 4.15 -17.52
C ASP A 98 -13.66 2.64 -17.58
N SER A 99 -12.81 2.13 -16.69
CA SER A 99 -12.45 0.72 -16.64
C SER A 99 -13.62 -0.17 -16.19
N PRO A 100 -13.77 -1.38 -16.75
CA PRO A 100 -14.71 -2.37 -16.23
C PRO A 100 -14.36 -2.86 -14.81
N TYR A 101 -13.16 -2.55 -14.30
CA TYR A 101 -12.70 -2.93 -12.97
C TYR A 101 -12.88 -1.81 -11.93
N TRP A 102 -13.24 -0.60 -12.37
CA TRP A 102 -13.46 0.56 -11.51
C TRP A 102 -14.66 0.37 -10.57
N ARG A 103 -14.56 0.92 -9.36
CA ARG A 103 -15.63 0.84 -8.36
C ARG A 103 -16.11 2.25 -7.97
N PRO A 104 -17.43 2.47 -7.94
CA PRO A 104 -17.95 3.75 -7.46
C PRO A 104 -17.53 4.02 -6.01
N GLY A 105 -16.94 5.20 -5.76
CA GLY A 105 -16.55 5.66 -4.42
C GLY A 105 -15.05 5.58 -4.10
N GLY A 106 -14.22 5.12 -5.05
CA GLY A 106 -12.78 5.27 -5.00
C GLY A 106 -12.26 6.51 -5.75
N TYR A 107 -10.93 6.64 -5.82
CA TYR A 107 -10.26 7.67 -6.61
C TYR A 107 -8.99 7.12 -7.27
N ALA A 108 -8.61 7.71 -8.40
CA ALA A 108 -7.51 7.25 -9.22
C ALA A 108 -6.16 7.66 -8.66
N ILE A 109 -5.20 6.75 -8.67
CA ILE A 109 -3.79 7.01 -8.38
C ILE A 109 -2.88 6.29 -9.39
N TRP A 110 -1.65 6.78 -9.51
CA TRP A 110 -0.58 6.13 -10.27
C TRP A 110 -0.92 5.75 -11.72
N GLY A 111 -1.88 6.47 -12.33
CA GLY A 111 -2.28 6.36 -13.73
C GLY A 111 -2.99 5.07 -14.15
N GLN A 112 -3.16 4.10 -13.25
CA GLN A 112 -3.84 2.83 -13.57
C GLN A 112 -4.40 2.09 -12.33
N PHE A 113 -4.43 2.75 -11.17
CA PHE A 113 -4.86 2.16 -9.90
C PHE A 113 -5.98 2.98 -9.28
N GLU A 114 -6.80 2.31 -8.48
CA GLU A 114 -7.88 2.91 -7.72
C GLU A 114 -7.62 2.67 -6.23
N VAL A 115 -7.73 3.72 -5.43
CA VAL A 115 -7.88 3.59 -3.97
C VAL A 115 -9.34 3.35 -3.66
N ILE A 116 -9.65 2.10 -3.26
CA ILE A 116 -11.02 1.69 -2.93
C ILE A 116 -11.36 1.96 -1.46
N MET A 117 -10.37 2.08 -0.58
CA MET A 117 -10.54 2.48 0.82
C MET A 117 -9.40 3.41 1.21
N ASP A 118 -9.75 4.54 1.81
CA ASP A 118 -8.83 5.46 2.47
C ASP A 118 -9.55 6.05 3.67
N GLN A 119 -9.02 5.74 4.86
CA GLN A 119 -9.46 6.32 6.11
C GLN A 119 -8.29 6.38 7.10
N GLY A 120 -8.40 7.28 8.06
CA GLY A 120 -7.35 7.41 9.06
C GLY A 120 -7.64 8.42 10.15
N ILE A 121 -6.72 8.49 11.10
CA ILE A 121 -6.73 9.45 12.20
C ILE A 121 -5.53 10.37 12.03
N SER A 122 -5.80 11.67 11.95
CA SER A 122 -4.79 12.73 12.05
C SER A 122 -5.32 13.85 12.93
N GLY A 123 -4.47 14.44 13.76
CA GLY A 123 -4.87 15.50 14.72
C GLY A 123 -5.98 15.08 15.69
N GLY A 124 -6.15 13.78 15.96
CA GLY A 124 -7.20 13.23 16.82
C GLY A 124 -8.58 13.11 16.16
N LEU A 125 -8.70 13.35 14.85
CA LEU A 125 -9.95 13.25 14.09
C LEU A 125 -9.90 12.06 13.13
N HIS A 126 -10.96 11.24 13.15
CA HIS A 126 -11.14 10.16 12.17
C HIS A 126 -11.76 10.70 10.89
N THR A 127 -11.15 10.40 9.75
CA THR A 127 -11.55 10.89 8.41
C THR A 127 -11.65 9.72 7.43
N TRP A 128 -12.54 9.87 6.45
CA TRP A 128 -12.69 8.98 5.30
C TRP A 128 -12.54 9.77 4.00
N PHE A 129 -11.71 9.28 3.10
CA PHE A 129 -11.54 9.85 1.76
C PHE A 129 -12.08 8.94 0.66
N ALA A 130 -12.05 7.62 0.86
CA ALA A 130 -12.62 6.65 -0.07
C ALA A 130 -13.29 5.48 0.66
N HIS A 131 -14.42 5.05 0.11
CA HIS A 131 -15.13 3.84 0.54
C HIS A 131 -15.95 3.29 -0.62
N ALA A 132 -15.26 2.67 -1.57
CA ALA A 132 -15.87 2.08 -2.75
C ALA A 132 -16.80 0.92 -2.37
N ASN A 133 -17.83 0.69 -3.19
CA ASN A 133 -18.75 -0.42 -3.01
C ASN A 133 -18.63 -1.41 -4.19
N PRO A 134 -18.02 -2.60 -4.02
CA PRO A 134 -17.51 -3.16 -2.76
C PRO A 134 -16.03 -2.82 -2.45
N THR A 135 -15.70 -2.78 -1.15
CA THR A 135 -14.37 -2.43 -0.62
C THR A 135 -13.49 -3.64 -0.26
N GLY A 136 -13.75 -4.78 -0.92
CA GLY A 136 -13.07 -6.06 -0.71
C GLY A 136 -12.17 -6.48 -1.87
N TYR A 137 -11.11 -7.22 -1.58
CA TYR A 137 -10.29 -7.88 -2.59
C TYR A 137 -11.04 -9.12 -3.11
N GLY A 138 -11.56 -9.04 -4.34
CA GLY A 138 -12.38 -10.11 -4.92
C GLY A 138 -13.87 -10.06 -4.57
N ALA A 139 -14.37 -8.92 -4.07
CA ALA A 139 -15.81 -8.67 -4.09
C ALA A 139 -16.19 -8.24 -5.50
N TYR A 140 -16.83 -9.15 -6.25
CA TYR A 140 -17.40 -8.96 -7.58
C TYR A 140 -18.92 -8.99 -7.50
#